data_AF-A0A2H1WFF0-F1
#
_entry.id   AF-A0A2H1WFF0-F1
#
_cell.length_a   1.000
_cell.length_b   1.000
_cell.length_c   1.000
_cell.angle_alpha   90.00
_cell.angle_beta   90.00
_cell.angle_gamma   90.00
#
_symmetry.space_group_name_H-M   'P 1'
#
loop_
_entity.id
_entity.type
_entity.pdbx_description
1 polymer ?
#
loop_
_entity_poly.entity_id
_entity_poly.type
_entity_poly.pdbx_seq_one_letter_code
_entity_poly.pdbx_strand_id
1 'polypeptide(L)'
;MERNFDQTMIQGLVDSRGAALREVHKLVHKGAVIPSGLHLGGQCMLRMIDSLMFFHRMKLRNHTHFRVTDLHNDITNLMMTATLSLYDLHLQGAYERTLTDTDPSVLIYAPSFGEVEFLLRNVVYTMEGRYRINDSRLTIELVTSTVTVHEVLMTYVTQAIESASISVGPENMGDFLRRLKNDLDIWMKEYFNDYLIYVNLARIDNIKELEKYDKEKTIALQEYMDASIALIKARVQKLNAEIINIPNFTLKSIHGLQIRLFDGTLHGLDSMYRRSVPTGVKYLQLRKVDAIVGFSALK
;
A
#
# COMPACT_ATOMS: atom_id res chain seq x y z
N MET A 1 -10.76 18.33 -24.01
CA MET A 1 -9.30 18.14 -23.83
C MET A 1 -9.00 16.87 -23.03
N GLU A 2 -9.74 16.61 -21.94
CA GLU A 2 -9.60 15.42 -21.06
C GLU A 2 -9.68 14.06 -21.78
N ARG A 3 -10.70 13.82 -22.63
CA ARG A 3 -10.80 12.56 -23.41
C ARG A 3 -9.58 12.26 -24.28
N ASN A 4 -8.87 13.28 -24.76
CA ASN A 4 -7.65 13.10 -25.55
C ASN A 4 -6.45 12.76 -24.65
N PHE A 5 -6.40 13.33 -23.44
CA PHE A 5 -5.36 13.00 -22.46
C PHE A 5 -5.51 11.56 -21.94
N ASP A 6 -6.72 11.14 -21.61
CA ASP A 6 -7.03 9.75 -21.21
C ASP A 6 -6.59 8.75 -22.29
N GLN A 7 -6.97 9.00 -23.55
CA GLN A 7 -6.59 8.17 -24.69
C GLN A 7 -5.08 8.15 -24.94
N THR A 8 -4.42 9.30 -24.84
CA THR A 8 -2.96 9.42 -25.01
C THR A 8 -2.21 8.67 -23.90
N MET A 9 -2.72 8.73 -22.67
CA MET A 9 -2.18 8.03 -21.51
C MET A 9 -2.37 6.52 -21.66
N ILE A 10 -3.57 6.05 -22.00
CA ILE A 10 -3.82 4.63 -22.28
C ILE A 10 -2.90 4.14 -23.40
N GLN A 11 -2.80 4.89 -24.50
CA GLN A 11 -1.95 4.51 -25.63
C GLN A 11 -0.47 4.41 -25.21
N GLY A 12 0.03 5.39 -24.46
CA GLY A 12 1.40 5.34 -23.95
C GLY A 12 1.66 4.20 -22.96
N LEU A 13 0.68 3.85 -22.12
CA LEU A 13 0.76 2.70 -21.21
C LEU A 13 0.75 1.36 -21.96
N VAL A 14 -0.04 1.26 -23.03
CA VAL A 14 -0.06 0.11 -23.94
C VAL A 14 1.26 -0.01 -24.70
N ASP A 15 1.76 1.10 -25.25
CA ASP A 15 3.01 1.14 -26.03
C ASP A 15 4.24 0.82 -25.15
N SER A 16 4.25 1.32 -23.92
CA SER A 16 5.26 1.00 -22.89
C SER A 16 5.11 -0.39 -22.29
N ARG A 17 3.99 -1.09 -22.57
CA ARG A 17 3.81 -2.51 -22.23
C ARG A 17 3.89 -2.83 -20.73
N GLY A 18 3.60 -1.87 -19.85
CA GLY A 18 3.75 -2.07 -18.41
C GLY A 18 5.18 -1.88 -17.90
N ALA A 19 6.15 -1.58 -18.76
CA ALA A 19 7.52 -1.27 -18.35
C ALA A 19 7.65 0.23 -18.08
N ALA A 20 8.35 0.58 -17.00
CA ALA A 20 8.86 1.92 -16.82
C ALA A 20 9.69 2.33 -18.05
N LEU A 21 9.48 3.51 -18.63
CA LEU A 21 10.19 3.96 -19.85
C LEU A 21 11.73 3.87 -19.74
N ARG A 22 12.28 3.99 -18.53
CA ARG A 22 13.69 3.74 -18.20
C ARG A 22 14.16 2.29 -18.40
N GLU A 23 13.27 1.31 -18.23
CA GLU A 23 13.51 -0.12 -18.45
C GLU A 23 13.18 -0.56 -19.90
N VAL A 24 12.36 0.19 -20.62
CA VAL A 24 12.06 -0.06 -22.06
C VAL A 24 13.33 -0.07 -22.91
N HIS A 25 14.33 0.74 -22.56
CA HIS A 25 15.63 0.76 -23.25
C HIS A 25 16.53 -0.44 -22.93
N LYS A 26 16.24 -1.20 -21.86
CA LYS A 26 17.02 -2.39 -21.45
C LYS A 26 16.33 -3.72 -21.79
N LEU A 27 15.00 -3.71 -21.95
CA LEU A 27 14.22 -4.91 -22.20
C LEU A 27 14.22 -5.29 -23.69
N VAL A 28 15.17 -6.15 -24.08
CA VAL A 28 15.15 -6.91 -25.35
C VAL A 28 14.06 -8.02 -25.32
N HIS A 29 13.29 -8.14 -24.24
CA HIS A 29 12.25 -9.15 -24.06
C HIS A 29 10.85 -8.68 -24.50
N LYS A 30 10.26 -9.45 -25.43
CA LYS A 30 9.10 -9.11 -26.28
C LYS A 30 7.71 -9.22 -25.62
N GLY A 31 7.56 -9.19 -24.29
CA GLY A 31 6.25 -9.39 -23.61
C GLY A 31 5.60 -8.10 -23.10
N ALA A 32 4.26 -7.98 -23.18
CA ALA A 32 3.47 -6.95 -22.50
C ALA A 32 3.18 -7.36 -21.04
N VAL A 33 4.24 -7.57 -20.27
CA VAL A 33 4.22 -8.32 -19.02
C VAL A 33 5.01 -7.56 -17.97
N ILE A 34 4.43 -7.43 -16.78
CA ILE A 34 5.16 -6.92 -15.62
C ILE A 34 6.07 -8.01 -15.11
N PRO A 35 7.35 -7.70 -14.84
CA PRO A 35 8.30 -8.72 -14.42
C PRO A 35 7.85 -9.36 -13.11
N SER A 36 7.88 -10.69 -13.08
CA SER A 36 7.86 -11.43 -11.82
C SER A 36 8.96 -10.90 -10.89
N GLY A 37 8.70 -10.89 -9.58
CA GLY A 37 9.68 -10.48 -8.58
C GLY A 37 9.30 -9.23 -7.78
N LEU A 38 8.16 -8.60 -8.07
CA LEU A 38 7.61 -7.53 -7.23
C LEU A 38 7.38 -8.03 -5.81
N HIS A 39 7.84 -7.25 -4.84
CA HIS A 39 7.65 -7.52 -3.43
C HIS A 39 6.26 -7.05 -3.01
N LEU A 40 5.37 -8.00 -2.69
CA LEU A 40 3.97 -7.74 -2.39
C LEU A 40 3.53 -8.57 -1.18
N GLY A 41 3.02 -7.93 -0.13
CA GLY A 41 2.46 -8.62 1.04
C GLY A 41 3.50 -9.19 2.00
N GLY A 42 4.76 -8.77 1.91
CA GLY A 42 5.83 -9.21 2.82
C GLY A 42 5.78 -8.53 4.20
N GLN A 43 6.38 -9.16 5.21
CA GLN A 43 6.46 -8.64 6.59
C GLN A 43 5.08 -8.35 7.19
N CYS A 44 4.15 -9.29 7.04
CA CYS A 44 2.83 -9.22 7.65
C CYS A 44 2.51 -10.51 8.40
N MET A 45 1.46 -10.45 9.21
CA MET A 45 1.00 -11.55 10.04
C MET A 45 -0.40 -11.95 9.61
N LEU A 46 -0.67 -13.25 9.64
CA LEU A 46 -2.00 -13.84 9.47
C LEU A 46 -2.34 -14.64 10.73
N ARG A 47 -3.50 -14.35 11.32
CA ARG A 47 -4.03 -15.13 12.44
C ARG A 47 -4.87 -16.29 11.90
N MET A 48 -4.49 -17.49 12.29
CA MET A 48 -5.26 -18.73 12.12
C MET A 48 -5.92 -19.08 13.46
N ILE A 49 -6.80 -20.09 13.46
CA ILE A 49 -7.55 -20.52 14.66
C ILE A 49 -6.60 -20.81 15.84
N ASP A 50 -5.56 -21.62 15.60
CA ASP A 50 -4.62 -22.07 16.64
C ASP A 50 -3.16 -21.64 16.39
N SER A 51 -2.93 -20.64 15.52
CA SER A 51 -1.57 -20.18 15.23
C SER A 51 -1.51 -18.79 14.60
N LEU A 52 -0.33 -18.17 14.67
CA LEU A 52 0.05 -16.99 13.91
C LEU A 52 1.06 -17.38 12.83
N MET A 53 0.83 -16.94 11.60
CA MET A 53 1.78 -17.08 10.49
C MET A 53 2.38 -15.72 10.17
N PHE A 54 3.71 -15.65 10.09
CA PHE A 54 4.47 -14.48 9.69
C PHE A 54 5.00 -14.71 8.28
N PHE A 55 4.74 -13.78 7.37
CA PHE A 55 5.16 -13.90 5.98
C PHE A 55 6.37 -13.04 5.68
N HIS A 56 7.33 -13.61 4.96
CA HIS A 56 8.61 -12.98 4.67
C HIS A 56 8.91 -13.06 3.18
N ARG A 57 9.44 -11.96 2.64
CA ARG A 57 9.97 -11.88 1.26
C ARG A 57 8.98 -12.39 0.19
N MET A 58 7.69 -12.14 0.38
CA MET A 58 6.65 -12.45 -0.60
C MET A 58 6.96 -11.78 -1.94
N LYS A 59 6.86 -12.54 -3.03
CA LYS A 59 7.16 -12.11 -4.39
C LYS A 59 6.10 -12.57 -5.36
N LEU A 60 5.73 -11.70 -6.30
CA LEU A 60 4.92 -12.07 -7.45
C LEU A 60 5.69 -13.04 -8.36
N ARG A 61 5.13 -14.21 -8.63
CA ARG A 61 5.76 -15.30 -9.40
C ARG A 61 5.23 -15.44 -10.80
N ASN A 62 3.94 -15.15 -11.01
CA ASN A 62 3.39 -15.15 -12.34
C ASN A 62 3.67 -13.82 -13.05
N HIS A 63 3.99 -13.94 -14.33
CA HIS A 63 3.86 -12.86 -15.29
C HIS A 63 2.40 -12.42 -15.33
N THR A 64 2.10 -11.26 -14.77
CA THR A 64 0.73 -10.75 -14.71
C THR A 64 0.54 -9.65 -15.76
N HIS A 65 -0.57 -9.75 -16.50
CA HIS A 65 -0.99 -8.71 -17.42
C HIS A 65 -1.96 -7.77 -16.70
N PHE A 66 -1.64 -6.48 -16.58
CA PHE A 66 -2.62 -5.52 -16.08
C PHE A 66 -3.48 -5.03 -17.23
N ARG A 67 -4.80 -5.22 -17.10
CA ARG A 67 -5.77 -4.64 -18.02
C ARG A 67 -6.33 -3.38 -17.38
N VAL A 68 -6.04 -2.23 -17.97
CA VAL A 68 -6.76 -0.99 -17.67
C VAL A 68 -8.20 -1.13 -18.17
N THR A 69 -9.15 -1.22 -17.24
CA THR A 69 -10.57 -1.30 -17.59
C THR A 69 -11.19 0.09 -17.70
N ASP A 70 -10.71 1.03 -16.88
CA ASP A 70 -11.14 2.42 -16.87
C ASP A 70 -9.97 3.32 -16.46
N LEU A 71 -9.85 4.48 -17.09
CA LEU A 71 -8.90 5.53 -16.74
C LEU A 71 -9.54 6.87 -17.07
N HIS A 72 -9.58 7.74 -16.07
CA HIS A 72 -10.10 9.09 -16.22
C HIS A 72 -9.23 10.10 -15.49
N ASN A 73 -8.88 11.17 -16.19
CA ASN A 73 -8.13 12.30 -15.66
C ASN A 73 -9.01 13.54 -15.58
N ASP A 74 -9.22 14.00 -14.35
CA ASP A 74 -9.83 15.29 -14.04
C ASP A 74 -8.70 16.26 -13.70
N ILE A 75 -8.17 16.92 -14.75
CA ILE A 75 -7.06 17.86 -14.60
C ILE A 75 -7.51 19.09 -13.82
N THR A 76 -8.77 19.52 -13.94
CA THR A 76 -9.33 20.65 -13.21
C THR A 76 -9.28 20.43 -11.69
N ASN A 77 -9.59 19.22 -11.22
CA ASN A 77 -9.50 18.86 -9.81
C ASN A 77 -8.16 18.22 -9.42
N LEU A 78 -7.22 18.10 -10.36
CA LEU A 78 -5.91 17.47 -10.16
C LEU A 78 -6.05 16.05 -9.60
N MET A 79 -6.84 15.24 -10.30
CA MET A 79 -7.19 13.89 -9.89
C MET A 79 -7.16 12.92 -11.07
N MET A 80 -6.77 11.69 -10.79
CA MET A 80 -6.87 10.55 -11.70
C MET A 80 -7.67 9.45 -11.01
N THR A 81 -8.56 8.79 -11.74
CA THR A 81 -9.17 7.54 -11.32
C THR A 81 -8.82 6.46 -12.33
N ALA A 82 -8.43 5.28 -11.84
CA ALA A 82 -8.14 4.14 -12.69
C ALA A 82 -8.67 2.85 -12.06
N THR A 83 -9.23 1.99 -12.89
CA THR A 83 -9.58 0.62 -12.52
C THR A 83 -8.74 -0.34 -13.34
N LEU A 84 -8.07 -1.24 -12.65
CA LEU A 84 -7.14 -2.21 -13.20
C LEU A 84 -7.61 -3.61 -12.82
N SER A 85 -7.77 -4.48 -13.82
CA SER A 85 -7.86 -5.91 -13.58
C SER A 85 -6.46 -6.49 -13.59
N LEU A 86 -6.07 -7.08 -12.46
CA LEU A 86 -4.78 -7.74 -12.28
C LEU A 86 -4.88 -9.26 -12.48
N TYR A 87 -6.03 -9.78 -12.92
CA TYR A 87 -6.33 -11.22 -13.01
C TYR A 87 -5.91 -11.96 -11.73
N ASP A 88 -5.29 -13.13 -11.87
CA ASP A 88 -4.80 -13.90 -10.75
C ASP A 88 -3.40 -13.43 -10.37
N LEU A 89 -3.16 -13.17 -9.09
CA LEU A 89 -1.83 -12.90 -8.56
C LEU A 89 -1.32 -14.15 -7.83
N HIS A 90 -0.18 -14.67 -8.28
CA HIS A 90 0.51 -15.77 -7.63
C HIS A 90 1.70 -15.22 -6.84
N LEU A 91 1.57 -15.21 -5.51
CA LEU A 91 2.60 -14.72 -4.60
C LEU A 91 3.26 -15.91 -3.90
N GLN A 92 4.58 -15.94 -3.85
CA GLN A 92 5.32 -16.96 -3.12
C GLN A 92 6.35 -16.29 -2.21
N GLY A 93 6.52 -16.83 -1.01
CA GLY A 93 7.53 -16.38 -0.06
C GLY A 93 7.83 -17.43 0.98
N ALA A 94 8.54 -17.00 2.02
CA ALA A 94 8.76 -17.83 3.20
C ALA A 94 7.73 -17.48 4.26
N TYR A 95 7.39 -18.44 5.10
CA TYR A 95 6.61 -18.18 6.31
C TYR A 95 7.32 -18.75 7.54
N GLU A 96 6.94 -18.21 8.68
CA GLU A 96 7.23 -18.72 10.01
C GLU A 96 5.90 -18.86 10.76
N ARG A 97 5.67 -20.00 11.41
CA ARG A 97 4.43 -20.25 12.17
C ARG A 97 4.73 -20.41 13.65
N THR A 98 3.89 -19.79 14.46
CA THR A 98 3.89 -19.88 15.93
C THR A 98 2.52 -20.37 16.39
N LEU A 99 2.46 -21.38 17.24
CA LEU A 99 1.19 -21.90 17.77
C LEU A 99 0.66 -20.97 18.87
N THR A 100 -0.65 -20.84 18.98
CA THR A 100 -1.30 -20.10 20.08
C THR A 100 -1.86 -21.08 21.10
N ASP A 101 -1.65 -20.81 22.39
CA ASP A 101 -2.35 -21.53 23.45
C ASP A 101 -3.80 -21.00 23.60
N THR A 102 -4.60 -21.58 24.49
CA THR A 102 -5.94 -21.11 24.85
C THR A 102 -5.97 -19.63 25.30
N ASP A 103 -4.86 -19.11 25.84
CA ASP A 103 -4.63 -17.68 26.03
C ASP A 103 -3.86 -17.12 24.81
N PRO A 104 -4.45 -16.20 24.01
CA PRO A 104 -3.79 -15.61 22.84
C PRO A 104 -2.53 -14.78 23.19
N SER A 105 -2.32 -14.46 24.47
CA SER A 105 -1.13 -13.78 24.98
C SER A 105 0.05 -14.73 25.21
N VAL A 106 -0.19 -16.04 25.15
CA VAL A 106 0.81 -17.10 25.26
C VAL A 106 1.03 -17.71 23.88
N LEU A 107 2.18 -17.39 23.31
CA LEU A 107 2.61 -17.91 22.00
C LEU A 107 3.64 -19.01 22.20
N ILE A 108 3.44 -20.14 21.54
CA ILE A 108 4.35 -21.28 21.56
C ILE A 108 5.15 -21.24 20.24
N TYR A 109 6.38 -20.79 20.35
CA TYR A 109 7.34 -20.79 19.26
C TYR A 109 7.87 -22.21 19.02
N ALA A 110 7.21 -22.89 18.09
CA ALA A 110 7.70 -24.10 17.45
C ALA A 110 8.18 -23.72 16.05
N PRO A 111 9.51 -23.62 15.78
CA PRO A 111 10.05 -23.11 14.52
C PRO A 111 9.57 -23.98 13.35
N SER A 112 8.46 -23.55 12.77
CA SER A 112 7.83 -24.15 11.61
C SER A 112 8.03 -23.14 10.50
N PHE A 113 9.12 -23.29 9.77
CA PHE A 113 9.45 -22.46 8.63
C PHE A 113 9.27 -23.26 7.34
N GLY A 114 8.94 -22.55 6.27
CA GLY A 114 8.79 -23.18 4.97
C GLY A 114 8.40 -22.17 3.91
N GLU A 115 7.92 -22.70 2.80
CA GLU A 115 7.43 -21.91 1.68
C GLU A 115 5.91 -21.80 1.75
N VAL A 116 5.41 -20.60 1.42
CA VAL A 116 3.99 -20.30 1.29
C VAL A 116 3.73 -19.75 -0.11
N GLU A 117 2.61 -20.18 -0.68
CA GLU A 117 2.05 -19.73 -1.94
C GLU A 117 0.64 -19.20 -1.72
N PHE A 118 0.37 -18.02 -2.25
CA PHE A 118 -0.95 -17.43 -2.33
C PHE A 118 -1.36 -17.30 -3.77
N LEU A 119 -2.52 -17.86 -4.10
CA LEU A 119 -3.24 -17.55 -5.34
C LEU A 119 -4.40 -16.62 -4.99
N LEU A 120 -4.26 -15.35 -5.36
CA LEU A 120 -5.31 -14.35 -5.26
C LEU A 120 -6.04 -14.31 -6.59
N ARG A 121 -7.29 -14.76 -6.63
CA ARG A 121 -8.04 -14.87 -7.88
C ARG A 121 -8.79 -13.59 -8.22
N ASN A 122 -8.79 -13.24 -9.50
CA ASN A 122 -9.53 -12.12 -10.07
C ASN A 122 -9.38 -10.82 -9.26
N VAL A 123 -8.14 -10.41 -9.03
CA VAL A 123 -7.81 -9.20 -8.30
C VAL A 123 -8.17 -7.98 -9.14
N VAL A 124 -9.00 -7.11 -8.58
CA VAL A 124 -9.33 -5.80 -9.16
C VAL A 124 -8.78 -4.73 -8.23
N TYR A 125 -8.04 -3.80 -8.81
CA TYR A 125 -7.43 -2.69 -8.13
C TYR A 125 -8.04 -1.39 -8.66
N THR A 126 -8.73 -0.66 -7.79
CA THR A 126 -9.29 0.65 -8.12
C THR A 126 -8.49 1.70 -7.38
N MET A 127 -7.95 2.69 -8.11
CA MET A 127 -7.18 3.77 -7.52
C MET A 127 -7.71 5.14 -7.86
N GLU A 128 -7.44 6.05 -6.95
CA GLU A 128 -7.56 7.47 -7.07
C GLU A 128 -6.18 8.09 -6.81
N GLY A 129 -5.56 8.63 -7.86
CA GLY A 129 -4.30 9.36 -7.81
C GLY A 129 -4.54 10.86 -7.65
N ARG A 130 -3.76 11.51 -6.77
CA ARG A 130 -3.79 12.96 -6.57
C ARG A 130 -2.65 13.61 -7.33
N TYR A 131 -2.98 14.42 -8.32
CA TYR A 131 -1.99 15.16 -9.07
C TYR A 131 -1.43 16.36 -8.30
N ARG A 132 -0.17 16.66 -8.62
CA ARG A 132 0.58 17.85 -8.26
C ARG A 132 1.31 18.37 -9.49
N ILE A 133 1.48 19.68 -9.54
CA ILE A 133 2.32 20.32 -10.56
C ILE A 133 3.58 20.84 -9.85
N ASN A 134 4.67 20.08 -9.99
CA ASN A 134 5.97 20.41 -9.41
C ASN A 134 6.94 20.71 -10.55
N ASP A 135 7.56 21.89 -10.53
CA ASP A 135 8.54 22.33 -11.55
C ASP A 135 8.06 22.10 -12.99
N SER A 136 6.80 22.47 -13.25
CA SER A 136 6.09 22.27 -14.53
C SER A 136 6.05 20.80 -15.00
N ARG A 137 5.98 19.86 -14.05
CA ARG A 137 5.73 18.42 -14.29
C ARG A 137 4.51 17.95 -13.51
N LEU A 138 3.71 17.10 -14.15
CA LEU A 138 2.57 16.46 -13.51
C LEU A 138 3.07 15.22 -12.79
N THR A 139 2.71 15.07 -11.52
CA THR A 139 3.05 13.88 -10.73
C THR A 139 1.89 13.49 -9.85
N ILE A 140 1.64 12.18 -9.71
CA ILE A 140 0.80 11.62 -8.66
C ILE A 140 1.59 11.67 -7.36
N GLU A 141 1.12 12.46 -6.41
CA GLU A 141 1.74 12.62 -5.08
C GLU A 141 1.22 11.58 -4.08
N LEU A 142 -0.07 11.29 -4.13
CA LEU A 142 -0.72 10.34 -3.23
C LEU A 142 -1.66 9.42 -4.02
N VAL A 143 -1.73 8.17 -3.60
CA VAL A 143 -2.68 7.18 -4.11
C VAL A 143 -3.57 6.74 -2.97
N THR A 144 -4.88 6.75 -3.20
CA THR A 144 -5.86 6.03 -2.39
C THR A 144 -6.44 4.93 -3.25
N SER A 145 -6.60 3.73 -2.72
CA SER A 145 -7.09 2.59 -3.50
C SER A 145 -8.01 1.67 -2.72
N THR A 146 -8.66 0.79 -3.47
CA THR A 146 -9.32 -0.40 -2.97
C THR A 146 -8.82 -1.61 -3.75
N VAL A 147 -8.63 -2.72 -3.04
CA VAL A 147 -8.26 -4.00 -3.64
C VAL A 147 -9.40 -4.96 -3.35
N THR A 148 -10.03 -5.47 -4.40
CA THR A 148 -11.03 -6.53 -4.31
C THR A 148 -10.41 -7.81 -4.84
N VAL A 149 -10.54 -8.87 -4.06
CA VAL A 149 -10.06 -10.22 -4.39
C VAL A 149 -11.26 -11.14 -4.31
N HIS A 150 -11.48 -11.94 -5.35
CA HIS A 150 -12.64 -12.85 -5.38
C HIS A 150 -12.44 -14.03 -4.44
N GLU A 151 -11.25 -14.64 -4.48
CA GLU A 151 -10.92 -15.83 -3.70
C GLU A 151 -9.42 -15.81 -3.36
N VAL A 152 -9.08 -16.30 -2.16
CA VAL A 152 -7.70 -16.43 -1.69
C VAL A 152 -7.43 -17.88 -1.34
N LEU A 153 -6.52 -18.51 -2.08
CA LEU A 153 -6.04 -19.86 -1.79
C LEU A 153 -4.62 -19.77 -1.25
N MET A 154 -4.39 -20.36 -0.08
CA MET A 154 -3.09 -20.41 0.57
C MET A 154 -2.61 -21.87 0.62
N THR A 155 -1.45 -22.13 0.05
CA THR A 155 -0.76 -23.41 0.18
C THR A 155 0.53 -23.16 0.93
N TYR A 156 0.83 -23.98 1.94
CA TYR A 156 2.14 -23.90 2.58
C TYR A 156 2.69 -25.30 2.86
N VAL A 157 4.01 -25.41 2.73
CA VAL A 157 4.73 -26.66 2.96
C VAL A 157 5.49 -26.51 4.27
N THR A 158 5.34 -27.47 5.18
CA THR A 158 6.15 -27.56 6.40
C THR A 158 7.15 -28.69 6.22
N GLN A 159 8.34 -28.62 6.83
CA GLN A 159 9.30 -29.73 6.80
C GLN A 159 8.78 -31.01 7.49
N ALA A 160 7.68 -30.93 8.25
CA ALA A 160 7.12 -32.02 9.04
C ALA A 160 5.78 -32.60 8.51
N ILE A 161 5.12 -31.93 7.56
CA ILE A 161 3.80 -32.32 7.02
C ILE A 161 3.84 -32.15 5.50
N GLU A 162 3.46 -33.20 4.76
CA GLU A 162 3.20 -33.13 3.31
C GLU A 162 2.23 -31.97 3.02
N SER A 163 2.50 -31.23 1.95
CA SER A 163 1.82 -29.99 1.50
C SER A 163 0.38 -29.83 2.01
N ALA A 164 0.15 -28.85 2.90
CA ALA A 164 -1.20 -28.53 3.36
C ALA A 164 -1.74 -27.36 2.54
N SER A 165 -2.78 -27.60 1.73
CA SER A 165 -3.57 -26.55 1.09
C SER A 165 -4.71 -26.15 2.01
N ILE A 166 -4.77 -24.88 2.40
CA ILE A 166 -5.82 -24.34 3.25
C ILE A 166 -6.51 -23.19 2.52
N SER A 167 -7.82 -23.30 2.35
CA SER A 167 -8.62 -22.16 1.91
C SER A 167 -8.76 -21.19 3.07
N VAL A 168 -8.37 -19.93 2.86
CA VAL A 168 -8.43 -18.89 3.89
C VAL A 168 -9.51 -17.89 3.50
N GLY A 169 -10.51 -17.71 4.37
CA GLY A 169 -11.54 -16.69 4.17
C GLY A 169 -10.95 -15.27 4.14
N PRO A 170 -11.47 -14.35 3.29
CA PRO A 170 -10.98 -12.98 3.18
C PRO A 170 -10.96 -12.22 4.52
N GLU A 171 -11.89 -12.54 5.43
CA GLU A 171 -12.01 -11.95 6.76
C GLU A 171 -10.78 -12.18 7.65
N ASN A 172 -10.05 -13.27 7.42
CA ASN A 172 -8.81 -13.57 8.16
C ASN A 172 -7.59 -12.87 7.54
N MET A 173 -7.69 -12.42 6.28
CA MET A 173 -6.58 -11.88 5.50
C MET A 173 -6.40 -10.36 5.62
N GLY A 174 -7.07 -9.71 6.58
CA GLY A 174 -7.15 -8.24 6.65
C GLY A 174 -5.80 -7.53 6.66
N ASP A 175 -4.83 -7.99 7.45
CA ASP A 175 -3.50 -7.38 7.52
C ASP A 175 -2.65 -7.67 6.27
N PHE A 176 -2.76 -8.89 5.73
CA PHE A 176 -2.09 -9.27 4.48
C PHE A 176 -2.60 -8.43 3.30
N LEU A 177 -3.92 -8.34 3.12
CA LEU A 177 -4.53 -7.55 2.04
C LEU A 177 -4.24 -6.06 2.20
N ARG A 178 -4.19 -5.54 3.43
CA ARG A 178 -3.77 -4.17 3.70
C ARG A 178 -2.32 -3.93 3.28
N ARG A 179 -1.42 -4.88 3.57
CA ARG A 179 -0.02 -4.78 3.16
C ARG A 179 0.14 -4.86 1.65
N LEU A 180 -0.52 -5.85 1.03
CA LEU A 180 -0.58 -6.00 -0.43
C LEU A 180 -1.03 -4.70 -1.10
N LYS A 181 -2.13 -4.11 -0.61
CA LYS A 181 -2.64 -2.83 -1.08
C LYS A 181 -1.58 -1.74 -1.00
N ASN A 182 -0.92 -1.57 0.15
CA ASN A 182 0.09 -0.53 0.31
C ASN A 182 1.29 -0.72 -0.63
N ASP A 183 1.75 -1.96 -0.81
CA ASP A 183 2.84 -2.26 -1.74
C ASP A 183 2.41 -1.98 -3.20
N LEU A 184 1.16 -2.31 -3.57
CA LEU A 184 0.58 -1.95 -4.86
C LEU A 184 0.44 -0.44 -5.03
N ASP A 185 0.00 0.31 -4.02
CA ASP A 185 -0.16 1.77 -4.08
C ASP A 185 1.16 2.46 -4.44
N ILE A 186 2.26 2.02 -3.81
CA ILE A 186 3.61 2.53 -4.08
C ILE A 186 4.00 2.22 -5.52
N TRP A 187 3.88 0.95 -5.92
CA TRP A 187 4.27 0.51 -7.24
C TRP A 187 3.46 1.21 -8.34
N MET A 188 2.14 1.33 -8.17
CA MET A 188 1.24 1.99 -9.10
C MET A 188 1.53 3.49 -9.21
N LYS A 189 1.82 4.16 -8.09
CA LYS A 189 2.25 5.56 -8.08
C LYS A 189 3.51 5.74 -8.92
N GLU A 190 4.53 4.91 -8.71
CA GLU A 190 5.79 4.96 -9.47
C GLU A 190 5.56 4.68 -10.95
N TYR A 191 4.77 3.65 -11.26
CA TYR A 191 4.46 3.25 -12.63
C TYR A 191 3.80 4.39 -13.43
N PHE A 192 2.77 5.02 -12.87
CA PHE A 192 2.12 6.16 -13.53
C PHE A 192 3.02 7.40 -13.58
N ASN A 193 3.79 7.69 -12.52
CA ASN A 193 4.72 8.82 -12.54
C ASN A 193 5.82 8.68 -13.60
N ASP A 194 6.29 7.45 -13.86
CA ASP A 194 7.26 7.20 -14.93
C ASP A 194 6.70 7.62 -16.31
N TYR A 195 5.39 7.43 -16.56
CA TYR A 195 4.74 7.96 -17.77
C TYR A 195 4.61 9.49 -17.74
N LEU A 196 4.16 10.05 -16.62
CA LEU A 196 3.84 11.48 -16.50
C LEU A 196 5.06 12.39 -16.68
N ILE A 197 6.28 11.89 -16.45
CA ILE A 197 7.53 12.63 -16.73
C ILE A 197 7.60 13.10 -18.19
N TYR A 198 6.98 12.39 -19.12
CA TYR A 198 7.02 12.69 -20.55
C TYR A 198 5.85 13.54 -21.03
N VAL A 199 4.89 13.84 -20.14
CA VAL A 199 3.75 14.69 -20.45
C VAL A 199 4.21 16.15 -20.53
N ASN A 200 4.05 16.76 -21.70
CA ASN A 200 4.34 18.18 -21.87
C ASN A 200 3.14 19.03 -21.42
N LEU A 201 3.25 19.58 -20.21
CA LEU A 201 2.24 20.46 -19.62
C LEU A 201 1.99 21.75 -20.40
N ALA A 202 2.92 22.20 -21.24
CA ALA A 202 2.74 23.41 -22.06
C ALA A 202 1.63 23.26 -23.12
N ARG A 203 1.15 22.03 -23.36
CA ARG A 203 0.01 21.75 -24.25
C ARG A 203 -1.34 21.77 -23.54
N ILE A 204 -1.37 21.98 -22.22
CA ILE A 204 -2.60 22.12 -21.44
C ILE A 204 -2.97 23.60 -21.36
N ASP A 205 -4.18 23.93 -21.82
CA ASP A 205 -4.72 25.28 -21.70
C ASP A 205 -4.78 25.71 -20.22
N ASN A 206 -4.49 26.98 -19.94
CA ASN A 206 -4.56 27.56 -18.60
C ASN A 206 -3.62 26.93 -17.54
N ILE A 207 -2.50 26.33 -17.96
CA ILE A 207 -1.53 25.70 -17.04
C ILE A 207 -1.07 26.64 -15.90
N LYS A 208 -0.90 27.94 -16.16
CA LYS A 208 -0.52 28.93 -15.13
C LYS A 208 -1.57 29.10 -14.04
N GLU A 209 -2.85 29.04 -14.40
CA GLU A 209 -3.96 29.12 -13.44
C GLU A 209 -4.02 27.85 -12.60
N LEU A 210 -3.81 26.70 -13.23
CA LEU A 210 -3.69 25.40 -12.56
C LEU A 210 -2.51 25.34 -11.57
N GLU A 211 -1.34 25.84 -11.95
CA GLU A 211 -0.18 25.96 -11.06
C GLU A 211 -0.46 26.88 -9.86
N LYS A 212 -1.13 28.01 -10.09
CA LYS A 212 -1.54 28.93 -9.03
C LYS A 212 -2.53 28.26 -8.08
N TYR A 213 -3.55 27.59 -8.64
CA TYR A 213 -4.53 26.83 -7.88
C TYR A 213 -3.88 25.73 -7.03
N ASP A 214 -2.95 24.95 -7.60
CA ASP A 214 -2.27 23.88 -6.85
C ASP A 214 -1.46 24.45 -5.67
N LYS A 215 -0.78 25.59 -5.86
CA LYS A 215 -0.04 26.28 -4.78
C LYS A 215 -0.96 26.76 -3.66
N GLU A 216 -2.03 27.50 -3.99
CA GLU A 216 -2.99 28.01 -3.01
C GLU A 216 -3.68 26.87 -2.26
N LYS A 217 -4.13 25.83 -2.99
CA LYS A 217 -4.69 24.61 -2.41
C LYS A 217 -3.69 23.94 -1.46
N THR A 218 -2.41 23.86 -1.83
CA THR A 218 -1.38 23.24 -0.98
C THR A 218 -1.24 23.96 0.35
N ILE A 219 -1.13 25.28 0.33
CA ILE A 219 -0.94 26.09 1.54
C ILE A 219 -2.12 25.87 2.49
N ALA A 220 -3.35 25.99 1.99
CA ALA A 220 -4.55 25.81 2.80
C ALA A 220 -4.63 24.38 3.41
N LEU A 221 -4.27 23.36 2.64
CA LEU A 221 -4.25 21.97 3.13
C LEU A 221 -3.15 21.75 4.18
N GLN A 222 -2.00 22.41 4.04
CA GLN A 222 -0.91 22.35 5.01
C GLN A 222 -1.32 22.96 6.34
N GLU A 223 -1.86 24.19 6.31
CA GLU A 223 -2.36 24.87 7.49
C GLU A 223 -3.42 24.05 8.23
N TYR A 224 -4.40 23.51 7.50
CA TYR A 224 -5.44 22.66 8.07
C TYR A 224 -4.86 21.39 8.72
N MET A 225 -3.94 20.71 8.04
CA MET A 225 -3.35 19.47 8.54
C MET A 225 -2.49 19.73 9.79
N ASP A 226 -1.70 20.79 9.79
CA ASP A 226 -0.81 21.13 10.90
C ASP A 226 -1.64 21.56 12.13
N ALA A 227 -2.73 22.31 11.93
CA ALA A 227 -3.70 22.61 12.98
C ALA A 227 -4.39 21.34 13.53
N SER A 228 -4.77 20.41 12.64
CA SER A 228 -5.39 19.14 13.03
C SER A 228 -4.43 18.27 13.86
N ILE A 229 -3.16 18.18 13.46
CA ILE A 229 -2.12 17.47 14.23
C ILE A 229 -1.96 18.11 15.62
N ALA A 230 -1.90 19.44 15.70
CA ALA A 230 -1.79 20.15 16.98
C ALA A 230 -2.99 19.85 17.91
N LEU A 231 -4.21 19.79 17.37
CA LEU A 231 -5.40 19.43 18.12
C LEU A 231 -5.34 17.98 18.64
N ILE A 232 -4.89 17.02 17.81
CA ILE A 232 -4.75 15.62 18.23
C ILE A 232 -3.69 15.52 19.35
N LYS A 233 -2.55 16.20 19.21
CA LYS A 233 -1.51 16.25 20.26
C LYS A 233 -2.06 16.79 21.58
N ALA A 234 -2.74 17.93 21.54
CA ALA A 234 -3.33 18.52 22.73
C ALA A 234 -4.36 17.58 23.39
N ARG A 235 -5.10 16.81 22.58
CA ARG A 235 -6.02 15.79 23.09
C ARG A 235 -5.30 14.60 23.73
N VAL A 236 -4.22 14.11 23.13
CA VAL A 236 -3.37 13.05 23.72
C VAL A 236 -2.86 13.48 25.09
N GLN A 237 -2.32 14.69 25.19
CA GLN A 237 -1.86 15.28 26.45
C GLN A 237 -2.99 15.41 27.47
N LYS A 238 -4.15 15.95 27.07
CA LYS A 238 -5.32 16.10 27.96
C LYS A 238 -5.84 14.77 28.51
N LEU A 239 -5.73 13.70 27.73
CA LEU A 239 -6.14 12.35 28.14
C LEU A 239 -5.05 11.61 28.93
N ASN A 240 -3.88 12.22 29.16
CA ASN A 240 -2.69 11.55 29.69
C ASN A 240 -2.36 10.26 28.91
N ALA A 241 -2.63 10.25 27.61
CA ALA A 241 -2.46 9.11 26.71
C ALA A 241 -1.09 9.11 26.00
N GLU A 242 -0.12 9.82 26.56
CA GLU A 242 1.27 9.91 26.06
C GLU A 242 1.97 8.55 26.15
N ILE A 243 1.54 7.74 27.11
CA ILE A 243 2.02 6.39 27.37
C ILE A 243 0.87 5.42 27.13
N ILE A 244 1.05 4.51 26.18
CA ILE A 244 0.12 3.39 25.96
C ILE A 244 0.75 2.12 26.54
N ASN A 245 0.04 1.49 27.48
CA ASN A 245 0.45 0.20 28.01
C ASN A 245 0.25 -0.89 26.94
N ILE A 246 1.31 -1.61 26.64
CA ILE A 246 1.32 -2.80 25.80
C ILE A 246 0.93 -3.99 26.70
N PRO A 247 -0.04 -4.83 26.28
CA PRO A 247 -0.41 -6.02 27.04
C PRO A 247 0.80 -6.91 27.31
N ASN A 248 0.84 -7.48 28.51
CA ASN A 248 1.83 -8.49 28.86
C ASN A 248 1.69 -9.68 27.91
N PHE A 249 2.81 -10.15 27.36
CA PHE A 249 2.80 -11.35 26.53
C PHE A 249 3.98 -12.26 26.85
N THR A 250 3.82 -13.52 26.50
CA THR A 250 4.82 -14.55 26.76
C THR A 250 5.01 -15.40 25.50
N LEU A 251 6.23 -15.43 24.99
CA LEU A 251 6.68 -16.38 23.98
C LEU A 251 7.40 -17.54 24.71
N LYS A 252 6.94 -18.77 24.50
CA LYS A 252 7.60 -19.99 24.98
C LYS A 252 8.19 -20.72 23.77
N SER A 253 9.48 -21.02 23.79
CA SER A 253 10.14 -21.88 22.81
C SER A 253 9.98 -23.34 23.17
N ILE A 254 9.94 -24.21 22.16
CA ILE A 254 10.03 -25.67 22.32
C ILE A 254 11.31 -26.15 23.04
N HIS A 255 12.37 -25.35 23.08
CA HIS A 255 13.62 -25.66 23.78
C HIS A 255 13.62 -25.21 25.25
N GLY A 256 12.47 -24.81 25.79
CA GLY A 256 12.33 -24.35 27.18
C GLY A 256 12.75 -22.90 27.41
N LEU A 257 13.16 -22.17 26.36
CA LEU A 257 13.41 -20.73 26.44
C LEU A 257 12.09 -19.97 26.53
N GLN A 258 12.07 -18.88 27.29
CA GLN A 258 10.88 -18.06 27.45
C GLN A 258 11.24 -16.58 27.34
N ILE A 259 10.55 -15.87 26.45
CA ILE A 259 10.62 -14.42 26.32
C ILE A 259 9.31 -13.88 26.90
N ARG A 260 9.39 -12.99 27.89
CA ARG A 260 8.21 -12.34 28.46
C ARG A 260 8.35 -10.84 28.32
N LEU A 261 7.31 -10.19 27.83
CA LEU A 261 7.15 -8.75 27.97
C LEU A 261 6.23 -8.49 29.15
N PHE A 262 6.73 -7.73 30.12
CA PHE A 262 5.97 -7.22 31.24
C PHE A 262 6.00 -5.69 31.20
N ASP A 263 4.87 -5.06 31.51
CA ASP A 263 4.75 -3.61 31.67
C ASP A 263 5.31 -2.85 30.45
N GLY A 264 5.11 -3.42 29.25
CA GLY A 264 5.54 -2.80 28.02
C GLY A 264 4.82 -1.46 27.84
N THR A 265 5.54 -0.44 27.40
CA THR A 265 4.97 0.89 27.18
C THR A 265 5.38 1.43 25.82
N LEU A 266 4.41 1.98 25.09
CA LEU A 266 4.61 2.71 23.85
C LEU A 266 4.54 4.21 24.15
N HIS A 267 5.56 4.95 23.72
CA HIS A 267 5.69 6.39 23.91
C HIS A 267 5.76 7.12 22.57
N GLY A 268 5.53 8.43 22.59
CA GLY A 268 5.83 9.31 21.46
C GLY A 268 4.64 9.61 20.54
N LEU A 269 3.40 9.32 20.95
CA LEU A 269 2.21 9.74 20.19
C LEU A 269 2.06 11.26 20.11
N ASP A 270 2.54 12.00 21.11
CA ASP A 270 2.62 13.45 21.11
C ASP A 270 3.66 14.02 20.12
N SER A 271 4.54 13.16 19.61
CA SER A 271 5.58 13.51 18.62
C SER A 271 5.09 13.50 17.17
N MET A 272 3.77 13.42 16.94
CA MET A 272 3.19 13.41 15.59
C MET A 272 3.67 14.59 14.73
N TYR A 273 3.96 14.34 13.46
CA TYR A 273 4.26 15.40 12.52
C TYR A 273 3.90 14.95 11.11
N ARG A 274 3.70 15.92 10.24
CA ARG A 274 3.37 15.65 8.85
C ARG A 274 4.61 15.11 8.12
N ARG A 275 4.47 13.96 7.45
CA ARG A 275 5.53 13.27 6.69
C ARG A 275 5.45 13.47 5.18
N SER A 276 4.32 13.97 4.69
CA SER A 276 4.09 14.24 3.27
C SER A 276 3.50 15.64 3.06
N VAL A 277 3.46 16.11 1.83
CA VAL A 277 2.58 17.24 1.50
C VAL A 277 1.14 16.73 1.56
N PRO A 278 0.21 17.41 2.24
CA PRO A 278 -1.18 16.96 2.31
C PRO A 278 -1.84 17.15 0.95
N THR A 279 -2.76 16.27 0.59
CA THR A 279 -3.56 16.35 -0.64
C THR A 279 -5.04 16.31 -0.27
N GLY A 280 -5.94 16.52 -1.22
CA GLY A 280 -7.36 16.45 -0.91
C GLY A 280 -8.28 16.69 -2.09
N VAL A 281 -9.49 16.17 -1.98
CA VAL A 281 -10.55 16.28 -2.99
C VAL A 281 -11.76 16.99 -2.42
N LYS A 282 -12.41 17.80 -3.25
CA LYS A 282 -13.71 18.38 -2.91
C LYS A 282 -14.79 17.39 -3.33
N TYR A 283 -15.54 16.90 -2.35
CA TYR A 283 -16.74 16.11 -2.58
C TYR A 283 -17.94 16.91 -2.07
N LEU A 284 -18.79 17.36 -2.99
CA LEU A 284 -19.89 18.29 -2.71
C LEU A 284 -19.38 19.57 -2.00
N GLN A 285 -19.84 19.84 -0.79
CA GLN A 285 -19.45 21.01 0.02
C GLN A 285 -18.32 20.72 1.01
N LEU A 286 -17.82 19.48 1.06
CA LEU A 286 -16.77 19.07 1.99
C LEU A 286 -15.47 18.79 1.23
N ARG A 287 -14.35 19.16 1.82
CA ARG A 287 -13.03 18.78 1.31
C ARG A 287 -12.46 17.68 2.19
N LYS A 288 -12.24 16.52 1.62
CA LYS A 288 -11.47 15.45 2.26
C LYS A 288 -9.99 15.78 2.14
N VAL A 289 -9.26 15.66 3.24
CA VAL A 289 -7.82 15.91 3.30
C VAL A 289 -7.12 14.61 3.65
N ASP A 290 -6.16 14.22 2.82
CA ASP A 290 -5.38 13.00 2.95
C ASP A 290 -3.90 13.36 3.12
N ALA A 291 -3.26 12.86 4.18
CA ALA A 291 -1.86 13.13 4.49
C ALA A 291 -1.22 11.96 5.25
N ILE A 292 0.11 11.81 5.11
CA ILE A 292 0.89 10.85 5.89
C ILE A 292 1.38 11.55 7.16
N VAL A 293 1.11 10.95 8.31
CA VAL A 293 1.61 11.39 9.62
C VAL A 293 2.64 10.38 10.12
N GLY A 294 3.78 10.88 10.59
CA GLY A 294 4.80 10.09 11.27
C GLY A 294 4.98 10.52 12.71
N PHE A 295 5.83 9.80 13.41
CA PHE A 295 6.26 10.06 14.79
C PHE A 295 7.78 10.18 14.78
N SER A 296 8.32 11.20 15.45
CA SER A 296 9.76 11.46 15.47
C SER A 296 10.18 11.97 16.84
N ALA A 297 11.14 11.27 17.44
CA ALA A 297 11.84 11.75 18.64
C ALA A 297 12.89 12.82 18.33
N LEU A 298 13.24 13.01 17.06
CA LEU A 298 14.11 14.08 16.60
C LEU A 298 13.27 15.36 16.51
N LYS A 299 13.36 16.19 17.54
CA LYS A 299 13.13 17.65 17.44
C LYS A 299 14.44 18.32 17.05
#